data_AF-A0A933MRE0-F1
#
_entry.id   AF-A0A933MRE0-F1
#
_cell.length_a   1.000
_cell.length_b   1.000
_cell.length_c   1.000
_cell.angle_alpha   90.00
_cell.angle_beta   90.00
_cell.angle_gamma   90.00
#
_symmetry.space_group_name_H-M   'P 1'
#
loop_
_entity.id
_entity.type
_entity.pdbx_description
1 polymer ?
#
loop_
_entity_poly.entity_id
_entity_poly.type
_entity_poly.pdbx_seq_one_letter_code
_entity_poly.pdbx_strand_id
1 'polypeptide(L)'
;MAEAVRARGGSIRLIGERRPGPLGLLPDTIMFESESEEAMVDFCSDLRIRWAAVPPAWTLVNWCGTLSEYEATLNFQIPETLNWTRFDFSLNSNGFVRATSNSFPRYTRYLNPATKLPLHVFFRDSHGAEVDLSWGRYLLLKSKGITATAYDERRFRLCVPIKIPLPTIVARAVCLCSGKSPVHRANEFLVQGFECQDWLMFEDVPPQIAVAALAKVGQSPARAEIK
;
A
#
# COMPACT_ATOMS: atom_id res chain seq x y z
N MET A 1 -1.17 16.75 27.77
CA MET A 1 -0.01 16.37 26.93
C MET A 1 1.05 17.46 26.84
N ALA A 2 0.74 18.68 26.37
CA ALA A 2 1.74 19.76 26.27
C ALA A 2 2.38 20.15 27.62
N GLU A 3 1.63 20.09 28.72
CA GLU A 3 2.16 20.30 30.08
C GLU A 3 3.10 19.16 30.53
N ALA A 4 2.74 17.91 30.23
CA ALA A 4 3.59 16.75 30.53
C ALA A 4 4.93 16.80 29.78
N VAL A 5 4.93 17.29 28.54
CA VAL A 5 6.17 17.49 27.77
C VAL A 5 7.02 18.62 28.35
N ARG A 6 6.39 19.73 28.78
CA ARG A 6 7.11 20.83 29.46
C ARG A 6 7.75 20.38 30.78
N ALA A 7 7.10 19.48 31.53
CA ALA A 7 7.65 18.92 32.75
C ALA A 7 8.92 18.06 32.55
N ARG A 8 9.17 17.59 31.32
CA ARG A 8 10.28 16.68 30.97
C ARG A 8 11.54 17.41 30.48
N GLY A 9 11.60 18.74 30.57
CA GLY A 9 12.84 19.52 30.43
C GLY A 9 13.58 19.38 29.10
N GLY A 10 12.89 19.01 28.01
CA GLY A 10 13.48 18.86 26.67
C GLY A 10 13.86 17.42 26.28
N SER A 11 13.75 16.44 27.20
CA SER A 11 13.97 15.02 26.87
C SER A 11 12.91 14.43 25.93
N ILE A 12 11.77 15.12 25.78
CA ILE A 12 10.69 14.75 24.88
C ILE A 12 10.28 16.00 24.10
N ARG A 13 10.14 15.82 22.79
CA ARG A 13 9.63 16.83 21.89
C ARG A 13 8.24 16.44 21.41
N LEU A 14 7.30 17.38 21.52
CA LEU A 14 5.97 17.25 20.93
C LEU A 14 5.96 17.94 19.57
N ILE A 15 5.56 17.18 18.56
CA ILE A 15 5.29 17.69 17.22
C ILE A 15 3.82 17.39 16.93
N GLY A 16 2.96 18.41 17.07
CA GLY A 16 1.57 18.32 16.67
C GLY A 16 1.42 18.79 15.23
N GLU A 17 1.01 17.90 14.33
CA GLU A 17 0.74 18.26 12.95
C GLU A 17 -0.74 18.03 12.64
N ARG A 18 -1.49 19.13 12.54
CA ARG A 18 -2.89 19.09 12.15
C ARG A 18 -2.98 18.94 10.63
N ARG A 19 -3.51 17.83 10.15
CA ARG A 19 -3.77 17.59 8.71
C ARG A 19 -5.24 17.29 8.49
N PRO A 20 -6.13 18.29 8.62
CA PRO A 20 -7.53 18.09 8.32
C PRO A 20 -7.60 17.73 6.82
N GLY A 21 -8.08 16.54 6.51
CA GLY A 21 -8.28 16.12 5.13
C GLY A 21 -9.30 17.00 4.39
N PRO A 22 -9.65 16.67 3.14
CA PRO A 22 -10.50 17.50 2.27
C PRO A 22 -11.87 17.91 2.85
N LEU A 23 -12.31 17.29 3.96
CA LEU A 23 -13.54 17.58 4.69
C LEU A 23 -13.34 17.62 6.22
N GLY A 24 -12.09 17.72 6.70
CA GLY A 24 -11.77 17.60 8.14
C GLY A 24 -12.05 16.23 8.75
N LEU A 25 -12.26 15.21 7.91
CA LEU A 25 -12.62 13.84 8.33
C LEU A 25 -11.41 12.95 8.64
N LEU A 26 -10.20 13.40 8.30
CA LEU A 26 -8.98 12.66 8.63
C LEU A 26 -8.57 12.98 10.07
N PRO A 27 -8.13 11.97 10.84
CA PRO A 27 -7.68 12.20 12.20
C PRO A 27 -6.41 13.07 12.21
N ASP A 28 -6.32 13.94 13.21
CA ASP A 28 -5.10 14.69 13.49
C ASP A 28 -3.99 13.75 13.97
N THR A 29 -2.74 14.07 13.64
CA THR A 29 -1.58 13.28 14.07
C THR A 29 -0.82 14.02 15.16
N ILE A 30 -0.56 13.32 16.27
CA ILE A 30 0.26 13.82 17.38
C ILE A 30 1.50 12.93 17.44
N MET A 31 2.67 13.54 17.27
CA MET A 31 3.96 12.85 17.28
C MET A 31 4.78 13.27 18.49
N PHE A 32 5.42 12.30 19.12
CA PHE A 32 6.37 12.51 20.21
C PHE A 32 7.71 11.93 19.79
N GLU A 33 8.77 12.68 20.02
CA GLU A 33 10.13 12.26 19.74
C GLU A 33 10.95 12.32 21.03
N SER A 34 11.79 11.31 21.22
CA SER A 34 12.81 11.29 22.27
C SER A 34 14.01 10.52 21.75
N GLU A 35 15.20 10.92 22.19
CA GLU A 35 16.45 10.18 21.94
C GLU A 35 16.65 9.04 22.97
N SER A 36 15.82 8.98 24.02
CA SER A 36 15.87 7.96 25.06
C SER A 36 14.59 7.13 25.08
N GLU A 37 14.73 5.82 24.91
CA GLU A 37 13.62 4.88 25.07
C GLU A 37 13.07 4.92 26.51
N GLU A 38 13.94 4.95 27.52
CA GLU A 38 13.54 5.06 28.94
C GLU A 38 12.67 6.29 29.19
N ALA A 39 13.09 7.46 28.67
CA ALA A 39 12.30 8.69 28.81
C ALA A 39 10.92 8.58 28.14
N MET A 40 10.85 7.91 26.99
CA MET A 40 9.59 7.68 26.28
C MET A 40 8.67 6.71 27.03
N VAL A 41 9.23 5.63 27.59
CA VAL A 41 8.49 4.66 28.42
C VAL A 41 7.87 5.35 29.63
N ASP A 42 8.66 6.14 30.35
CA ASP A 42 8.19 6.88 31.53
C ASP A 42 7.07 7.87 31.15
N PHE A 43 7.25 8.60 30.05
CA PHE A 43 6.24 9.55 29.57
C PHE A 43 4.94 8.88 29.14
N CYS A 44 5.03 7.74 28.45
CA CYS A 44 3.85 6.94 28.13
C CYS A 44 3.15 6.46 29.40
N SER A 45 3.91 6.02 30.41
CA SER A 45 3.38 5.60 31.72
C SER A 45 2.63 6.73 32.43
N ASP A 46 3.21 7.93 32.51
CA ASP A 46 2.58 9.13 33.10
C ASP A 46 1.23 9.45 32.45
N LEU A 47 1.15 9.27 31.12
CA LEU A 47 -0.06 9.53 30.34
C LEU A 47 -1.00 8.32 30.25
N ARG A 48 -0.66 7.18 30.87
CA ARG A 48 -1.37 5.90 30.77
C ARG A 48 -1.55 5.43 29.32
N ILE A 49 -0.57 5.74 28.48
CA ILE A 49 -0.47 5.27 27.11
C ILE A 49 0.35 3.98 27.12
N ARG A 50 -0.11 2.95 26.39
CA ARG A 50 0.67 1.71 26.25
C ARG A 50 1.88 1.95 25.36
N TRP A 51 3.07 1.71 25.89
CA TRP A 51 4.30 1.64 25.11
C TRP A 51 4.43 0.27 24.43
N ALA A 52 4.90 0.25 23.19
CA ALA A 52 5.25 -0.97 22.47
C ALA A 52 6.66 -0.82 21.90
N ALA A 53 7.60 -1.63 22.40
CA ALA A 53 8.98 -1.61 21.95
C ALA A 53 9.11 -2.01 20.46
N VAL A 54 8.21 -2.88 19.98
CA VAL A 54 8.11 -3.22 18.55
C VAL A 54 7.04 -2.32 17.92
N PRO A 55 7.38 -1.53 16.88
CA PRO A 55 6.40 -0.71 16.18
C PRO A 55 5.25 -1.55 15.60
N PRO A 56 3.98 -1.10 15.73
CA PRO A 56 2.84 -1.80 15.14
C PRO A 56 2.97 -2.02 13.63
N ALA A 57 3.59 -1.06 12.93
CA ALA A 57 3.91 -1.18 11.50
C ALA A 57 4.77 -2.42 11.21
N TRP A 58 5.79 -2.68 12.04
CA TRP A 58 6.66 -3.85 11.91
C TRP A 58 5.91 -5.16 12.20
N THR A 59 5.03 -5.15 13.19
CA THR A 59 4.22 -6.32 13.54
C THR A 59 3.28 -6.69 12.39
N LEU A 60 2.56 -5.70 11.84
CA LEU A 60 1.62 -5.92 10.74
C LEU A 60 2.30 -6.35 9.44
N VAL A 61 3.45 -5.75 9.11
CA VAL A 61 4.15 -6.12 7.89
C VAL A 61 4.62 -7.58 7.97
N ASN A 62 5.09 -8.04 9.13
CA ASN A 62 5.55 -9.43 9.28
C ASN A 62 4.39 -10.43 9.36
N TRP A 63 3.25 -10.04 9.94
CA TRP A 63 2.05 -10.88 10.00
C TRP A 63 1.35 -11.02 8.63
N CYS A 64 1.48 -10.04 7.74
CA CYS A 64 0.85 -10.09 6.43
C CYS A 64 1.41 -11.22 5.56
N GLY A 65 0.52 -11.94 4.88
CA GLY A 65 0.89 -12.90 3.84
C GLY A 65 1.60 -12.22 2.66
N THR A 66 2.32 -13.02 1.89
CA THR A 66 3.03 -12.63 0.67
C THR A 66 2.22 -12.94 -0.58
N LEU A 67 2.55 -12.29 -1.69
CA LEU A 67 1.95 -12.54 -3.00
C LEU A 67 2.15 -13.99 -3.44
N SER A 68 3.29 -14.60 -3.11
CA SER A 68 3.58 -15.99 -3.44
C SER A 68 2.74 -16.97 -2.60
N GLU A 69 2.56 -16.71 -1.30
CA GLU A 69 1.65 -17.49 -0.46
C GLU A 69 0.21 -17.36 -0.94
N TYR A 70 -0.22 -16.13 -1.27
CA TYR A 70 -1.53 -15.89 -1.86
C TYR A 70 -1.71 -16.67 -3.17
N GLU A 71 -0.74 -16.58 -4.09
CA GLU A 71 -0.74 -17.30 -5.36
C GLU A 71 -0.84 -18.82 -5.19
N ALA A 72 -0.21 -19.38 -4.15
CA ALA A 72 -0.27 -20.81 -3.84
C ALA A 72 -1.67 -21.28 -3.37
N THR A 73 -2.52 -20.36 -2.89
CA THR A 73 -3.91 -20.69 -2.52
C THR A 73 -4.87 -20.72 -3.71
N LEU A 74 -4.43 -20.25 -4.89
CA LEU A 74 -5.30 -20.07 -6.05
C LEU A 74 -5.64 -21.39 -6.74
N ASN A 75 -6.93 -21.59 -6.99
CA ASN A 75 -7.43 -22.75 -7.72
C ASN A 75 -7.74 -22.39 -9.19
N PHE A 76 -6.85 -22.80 -10.09
CA PHE A 76 -6.94 -22.48 -11.52
C PHE A 76 -7.87 -23.44 -12.29
N GLN A 77 -9.18 -23.29 -12.09
CA GLN A 77 -10.22 -24.13 -12.72
C GLN A 77 -11.24 -23.33 -13.53
N ILE A 78 -11.20 -21.99 -13.46
CA ILE A 78 -12.12 -21.14 -14.21
C ILE A 78 -11.70 -21.17 -15.69
N PRO A 79 -12.60 -21.54 -16.61
CA PRO A 79 -12.27 -21.56 -18.04
C PRO A 79 -12.01 -20.14 -18.55
N GLU A 80 -11.21 -20.04 -19.61
CA GLU A 80 -10.83 -18.77 -20.24
C GLU A 80 -12.02 -17.83 -20.54
N THR A 81 -13.17 -18.42 -20.89
CA THR A 81 -14.35 -17.69 -21.35
C THR A 81 -15.57 -18.04 -20.49
N LEU A 82 -15.97 -17.06 -19.69
CA LEU A 82 -17.34 -16.94 -19.22
C LEU A 82 -18.02 -16.00 -20.23
N ASN A 83 -19.14 -16.38 -20.84
CA ASN A 83 -19.88 -15.56 -21.83
C ASN A 83 -20.51 -14.28 -21.21
N TRP A 84 -19.80 -13.63 -20.31
CA TRP A 84 -20.18 -12.46 -19.53
C TRP A 84 -19.46 -11.23 -20.07
N THR A 85 -19.93 -10.05 -19.69
CA THR A 85 -19.24 -8.81 -20.06
C THR A 85 -17.87 -8.77 -19.39
N ARG A 86 -16.81 -8.58 -20.20
CA ARG A 86 -15.41 -8.70 -19.80
C ARG A 86 -14.66 -7.37 -19.87
N PHE A 87 -13.89 -7.07 -18.82
CA PHE A 87 -12.94 -5.98 -18.79
C PHE A 87 -11.57 -6.49 -18.34
N ASP A 88 -10.52 -6.15 -19.05
CA ASP A 88 -9.16 -6.57 -18.72
C ASP A 88 -8.40 -5.39 -18.09
N PHE A 89 -7.59 -5.67 -17.07
CA PHE A 89 -6.75 -4.67 -16.43
C PHE A 89 -5.61 -4.28 -17.38
N SER A 90 -5.61 -3.03 -17.84
CA SER A 90 -4.58 -2.48 -18.71
C SER A 90 -3.51 -1.79 -17.88
N LEU A 91 -2.26 -2.18 -18.13
CA LEU A 91 -1.07 -1.58 -17.52
C LEU A 91 -0.76 -0.18 -18.09
N ASN A 92 -1.33 0.16 -19.26
CA ASN A 92 -1.14 1.49 -19.85
C ASN A 92 -2.05 2.54 -19.21
N SER A 93 -3.26 2.16 -18.83
CA SER A 93 -4.22 3.07 -18.17
C SER A 93 -4.32 2.86 -16.66
N ASN A 94 -3.63 1.85 -16.14
CA ASN A 94 -3.71 1.34 -14.78
C ASN A 94 -5.15 1.06 -14.34
N GLY A 95 -5.99 0.58 -15.25
CA GLY A 95 -7.42 0.42 -15.01
C GLY A 95 -8.06 -0.65 -15.86
N PHE A 96 -9.29 -1.03 -15.50
CA PHE A 96 -10.07 -1.98 -16.28
C PHE A 96 -10.64 -1.31 -17.52
N VAL A 97 -10.28 -1.84 -18.69
CA VAL A 97 -10.79 -1.41 -20.00
C VAL A 97 -11.58 -2.55 -20.63
N ARG A 98 -12.47 -2.25 -21.57
CA ARG A 98 -13.20 -3.31 -22.29
C ARG A 98 -12.19 -4.21 -22.98
N ALA A 99 -12.38 -5.51 -22.87
CA ALA A 99 -11.43 -6.50 -23.35
C ALA A 99 -11.13 -6.36 -24.85
N THR A 100 -9.84 -6.36 -25.20
CA THR A 100 -9.35 -6.25 -26.59
C THR A 100 -8.38 -7.36 -27.00
N SER A 101 -7.86 -8.14 -26.04
CA SER A 101 -6.82 -9.15 -26.28
C SER A 101 -7.13 -10.43 -25.51
N ASN A 102 -6.77 -11.58 -26.07
CA ASN A 102 -6.82 -12.88 -25.40
C ASN A 102 -5.44 -13.35 -24.92
N SER A 103 -4.45 -12.46 -24.87
CA SER A 103 -3.10 -12.82 -24.39
C SER A 103 -3.06 -13.14 -22.89
N PHE A 104 -2.07 -13.95 -22.51
CA PHE A 104 -1.78 -14.31 -21.11
C PHE A 104 -0.40 -13.81 -20.68
N PRO A 105 -0.14 -13.73 -19.35
CA PRO A 105 -1.14 -13.69 -18.28
C PRO A 105 -1.99 -12.42 -18.36
N ARG A 106 -3.22 -12.50 -17.84
CA ARG A 106 -4.15 -11.36 -17.79
C ARG A 106 -4.94 -11.34 -16.49
N TYR A 107 -5.34 -10.14 -16.08
CA TYR A 107 -6.23 -9.94 -14.94
C TYR A 107 -7.54 -9.35 -15.43
N THR A 108 -8.63 -10.06 -15.20
CA THR A 108 -9.93 -9.78 -15.82
C THR A 108 -10.99 -9.56 -14.75
N ARG A 109 -11.89 -8.60 -15.00
CA ARG A 109 -13.15 -8.41 -14.29
C ARG A 109 -14.30 -8.80 -15.20
N TYR A 110 -15.04 -9.82 -14.82
CA TYR A 110 -16.34 -10.14 -15.43
C TYR A 110 -17.47 -9.49 -14.63
N LEU A 111 -18.55 -9.11 -15.30
CA LEU A 111 -19.78 -8.71 -14.64
C LEU A 111 -20.80 -9.84 -14.72
N ASN A 112 -21.26 -10.32 -13.57
CA ASN A 112 -22.32 -11.32 -13.51
C ASN A 112 -23.59 -10.77 -14.20
N PRO A 113 -24.18 -11.46 -15.18
CA PRO A 113 -25.32 -10.94 -15.94
C PRO A 113 -26.57 -10.75 -15.08
N ALA A 114 -26.75 -11.57 -14.04
CA ALA A 114 -27.90 -11.52 -13.14
C ALA A 114 -27.71 -10.50 -12.01
N THR A 115 -26.60 -10.59 -11.26
CA THR A 115 -26.39 -9.76 -10.05
C THR A 115 -25.67 -8.45 -10.32
N LYS A 116 -25.02 -8.30 -11.47
CA LYS A 116 -24.10 -7.20 -11.82
C LYS A 116 -22.88 -7.06 -10.90
N LEU A 117 -22.67 -8.01 -9.98
CA LEU A 117 -21.49 -8.04 -9.13
C LEU A 117 -20.26 -8.45 -9.95
N PRO A 118 -19.08 -7.84 -9.68
CA PRO A 118 -17.86 -8.17 -10.38
C PRO A 118 -17.26 -9.48 -9.87
N LEU A 119 -16.83 -10.34 -10.81
CA LEU A 119 -15.95 -11.47 -10.56
C LEU A 119 -14.56 -11.13 -11.08
N HIS A 120 -13.56 -11.25 -10.22
CA HIS A 120 -12.17 -10.93 -10.52
C HIS A 120 -11.38 -12.22 -10.73
N VAL A 121 -10.76 -12.37 -11.91
CA VAL A 121 -10.10 -13.61 -12.32
C VAL A 121 -8.70 -13.31 -12.85
N PHE A 122 -7.69 -13.96 -12.32
CA PHE A 122 -6.34 -13.96 -12.87
C PHE A 122 -6.15 -15.20 -13.74
N PHE A 123 -5.75 -15.02 -14.99
CA PHE A 123 -5.51 -16.10 -15.94
C PHE A 123 -4.04 -16.28 -16.25
N ARG A 124 -3.61 -17.55 -16.28
CA ARG A 124 -2.35 -18.02 -16.86
C ARG A 124 -2.60 -19.34 -17.59
N ASP A 125 -1.94 -19.56 -18.72
CA ASP A 125 -2.02 -20.81 -19.48
C ASP A 125 -3.47 -21.29 -19.74
N SER A 126 -4.34 -20.37 -20.16
CA SER A 126 -5.77 -20.61 -20.43
C SER A 126 -6.63 -21.05 -19.24
N HIS A 127 -6.09 -21.06 -18.02
CA HIS A 127 -6.83 -21.36 -16.79
C HIS A 127 -6.87 -20.15 -15.87
N GLY A 128 -8.02 -19.92 -15.27
CA GLY A 128 -8.29 -18.79 -14.39
C GLY A 128 -8.50 -19.21 -12.94
N ALA A 129 -8.09 -18.35 -12.02
CA ALA A 129 -8.44 -18.45 -10.61
C ALA A 129 -9.12 -17.16 -10.16
N GLU A 130 -10.15 -17.28 -9.32
CA GLU A 130 -10.75 -16.12 -8.67
C GLU A 130 -9.71 -15.44 -7.76
N VAL A 131 -9.65 -14.12 -7.81
CA VAL A 131 -8.69 -13.34 -7.03
C VAL A 131 -9.33 -12.11 -6.41
N ASP A 132 -8.79 -11.69 -5.27
CA ASP A 132 -9.06 -10.37 -4.70
C ASP A 132 -8.62 -9.24 -5.64
N LEU A 133 -9.34 -8.12 -5.54
CA LEU A 133 -9.17 -6.96 -6.39
C LEU A 133 -7.73 -6.43 -6.41
N SER A 134 -7.12 -6.31 -5.23
CA SER A 134 -5.80 -5.71 -5.04
C SER A 134 -4.71 -6.71 -5.41
N TRP A 135 -4.83 -7.95 -4.93
CA TRP A 135 -3.84 -8.99 -5.22
C TRP A 135 -3.75 -9.33 -6.72
N GLY A 136 -4.87 -9.35 -7.44
CA GLY A 136 -4.90 -9.60 -8.89
C GLY A 136 -4.04 -8.63 -9.71
N ARG A 137 -3.95 -7.35 -9.30
CA ARG A 137 -3.10 -6.36 -9.98
C ARG A 137 -1.61 -6.67 -9.78
N TYR A 138 -1.22 -7.04 -8.57
CA TYR A 138 0.17 -7.36 -8.26
C TYR A 138 0.63 -8.70 -8.85
N LEU A 139 -0.28 -9.68 -8.97
CA LEU A 139 -0.01 -10.89 -9.76
C LEU A 139 0.35 -10.55 -11.20
N LEU A 140 -0.44 -9.69 -11.85
CA LEU A 140 -0.18 -9.26 -13.21
C LEU A 140 1.16 -8.51 -13.32
N LEU A 141 1.42 -7.54 -12.43
CA LEU A 141 2.68 -6.79 -12.41
C LEU A 141 3.89 -7.72 -12.25
N LYS A 142 3.87 -8.62 -11.26
CA LYS A 142 4.93 -9.63 -11.04
C LYS A 142 5.14 -10.48 -12.28
N SER A 143 4.07 -10.98 -12.89
CA SER A 143 4.14 -11.86 -14.06
C SER A 143 4.70 -11.18 -15.32
N LYS A 144 4.60 -9.85 -15.41
CA LYS A 144 5.15 -9.04 -16.50
C LYS A 144 6.50 -8.40 -16.15
N GLY A 145 7.03 -8.63 -14.95
CA GLY A 145 8.28 -8.03 -14.48
C GLY A 145 8.22 -6.51 -14.37
N ILE A 146 7.03 -5.95 -14.09
CA ILE A 146 6.84 -4.49 -14.03
C ILE A 146 6.93 -4.01 -12.58
N THR A 147 7.83 -3.05 -12.37
CA THR A 147 7.86 -2.23 -11.16
C THR A 147 6.86 -1.10 -11.30
N ALA A 148 5.97 -0.93 -10.32
CA ALA A 148 4.95 0.10 -10.30
C ALA A 148 5.04 1.01 -9.06
N THR A 149 6.04 0.84 -8.21
CA THR A 149 6.18 1.60 -6.95
C THR A 149 7.50 2.37 -6.93
N ALA A 150 7.54 3.48 -6.20
CA ALA A 150 8.72 4.32 -6.09
C ALA A 150 9.01 4.64 -4.62
N TYR A 151 10.29 4.73 -4.26
CA TYR A 151 10.73 5.05 -2.91
C TYR A 151 11.88 6.06 -2.93
N ASP A 152 11.76 7.07 -2.07
CA ASP A 152 12.80 8.05 -1.77
C ASP A 152 13.42 7.70 -0.41
N GLU A 153 14.60 7.08 -0.43
CA GLU A 153 15.35 6.69 0.76
C GLU A 153 15.81 7.90 1.59
N ARG A 154 16.01 9.07 0.97
CA ARG A 154 16.51 10.26 1.66
C ARG A 154 15.42 10.98 2.43
N ARG A 155 14.19 10.93 1.93
CA ARG A 155 13.02 11.60 2.51
C ARG A 155 12.02 10.64 3.15
N PHE A 156 12.31 9.34 3.13
CA PHE A 156 11.45 8.28 3.67
C PHE A 156 10.03 8.30 3.11
N ARG A 157 9.92 8.49 1.78
CA ARG A 157 8.64 8.59 1.08
C ARG A 157 8.40 7.39 0.19
N LEU A 158 7.27 6.72 0.39
CA LEU A 158 6.82 5.61 -0.44
C LEU A 158 5.63 6.04 -1.29
N CYS A 159 5.76 5.92 -2.61
CA CYS A 159 4.69 6.19 -3.56
C CYS A 159 4.18 4.90 -4.19
N VAL A 160 2.86 4.73 -4.17
CA VAL A 160 2.14 3.66 -4.88
C VAL A 160 1.08 4.25 -5.80
N PRO A 161 0.79 3.68 -6.98
CA PRO A 161 -0.20 4.23 -7.89
C PRO A 161 -1.59 4.18 -7.26
N ILE A 162 -2.38 5.24 -7.38
CA ILE A 162 -3.74 5.28 -6.80
C ILE A 162 -4.61 4.15 -7.33
N LYS A 163 -4.46 3.81 -8.61
CA LYS A 163 -5.25 2.76 -9.26
C LYS A 163 -4.70 1.35 -9.04
N ILE A 164 -3.52 1.23 -8.41
CA ILE A 164 -2.90 -0.02 -7.98
C ILE A 164 -2.56 0.09 -6.48
N PRO A 165 -3.59 0.22 -5.62
CA PRO A 165 -3.37 0.36 -4.20
C PRO A 165 -2.82 -0.94 -3.61
N LEU A 166 -1.97 -0.81 -2.58
CA LEU A 166 -1.49 -1.94 -1.78
C LEU A 166 -2.68 -2.71 -1.18
N PRO A 167 -2.56 -4.04 -0.96
CA PRO A 167 -3.49 -4.79 -0.13
C PRO A 167 -3.65 -4.13 1.25
N THR A 168 -4.87 -4.18 1.79
CA THR A 168 -5.27 -3.35 2.94
C THR A 168 -4.34 -3.46 4.15
N ILE A 169 -3.87 -4.66 4.48
CA ILE A 169 -2.98 -4.87 5.64
C ILE A 169 -1.59 -4.26 5.38
N VAL A 170 -1.07 -4.40 4.16
CA VAL A 170 0.21 -3.79 3.75
C VAL A 170 0.10 -2.27 3.78
N ALA A 171 -0.98 -1.71 3.20
CA ALA A 171 -1.24 -0.28 3.22
C ALA A 171 -1.33 0.29 4.65
N ARG A 172 -1.98 -0.44 5.57
CA ARG A 172 -2.07 -0.08 6.99
C ARG A 172 -0.72 -0.10 7.68
N ALA A 173 0.09 -1.12 7.44
CA ALA A 173 1.43 -1.21 8.01
C ALA A 173 2.29 0.01 7.62
N VAL A 174 2.26 0.39 6.34
CA VAL A 174 2.96 1.58 5.84
C VAL A 174 2.40 2.87 6.48
N CYS A 175 1.08 3.04 6.51
CA CYS A 175 0.43 4.22 7.09
C CYS A 175 0.77 4.42 8.58
N LEU A 176 0.92 3.33 9.33
CA LEU A 176 1.27 3.38 10.76
C LEU A 176 2.71 3.81 11.05
N CYS A 177 3.57 3.96 10.04
CA CYS A 177 4.92 4.47 10.24
C CYS A 177 4.92 5.93 10.70
N SER A 178 4.14 6.79 10.02
CA SER A 178 3.94 8.19 10.42
C SER A 178 2.66 8.42 11.21
N GLY A 179 1.69 7.51 11.12
CA GLY A 179 0.33 7.73 11.62
C GLY A 179 -0.46 8.76 10.80
N LYS A 180 0.14 9.29 9.73
CA LYS A 180 -0.47 10.27 8.82
C LYS A 180 -1.25 9.54 7.73
N SER A 181 -2.35 10.14 7.29
CA SER A 181 -3.00 9.71 6.05
C SER A 181 -2.05 9.91 4.86
N PRO A 182 -2.02 8.99 3.88
CA PRO A 182 -1.29 9.23 2.66
C PRO A 182 -1.84 10.45 1.90
N VAL A 183 -0.96 11.06 1.10
CA VAL A 183 -1.24 12.27 0.31
C VAL A 183 -1.32 11.90 -1.16
N HIS A 184 -2.31 12.45 -1.88
CA HIS A 184 -2.37 12.33 -3.33
C HIS A 184 -1.34 13.26 -3.99
N ARG A 185 -0.49 12.70 -4.84
CA ARG A 185 0.45 13.43 -5.70
C ARG A 185 0.06 13.19 -7.15
N ALA A 186 -0.27 14.27 -7.85
CA ALA A 186 -0.67 14.25 -9.25
C ALA A 186 0.44 14.85 -10.13
N ASN A 187 0.44 14.50 -11.41
CA ASN A 187 1.38 14.99 -12.43
C ASN A 187 2.86 14.64 -12.15
N GLU A 188 3.13 13.51 -11.50
CA GLU A 188 4.50 13.03 -11.23
C GLU A 188 4.78 11.71 -11.95
N PHE A 189 5.94 11.60 -12.62
CA PHE A 189 6.37 10.36 -13.27
C PHE A 189 7.54 9.76 -12.48
N LEU A 190 7.21 8.89 -11.51
CA LEU A 190 8.20 8.40 -10.53
C LEU A 190 8.91 7.11 -10.95
N VAL A 191 8.38 6.38 -11.94
CA VAL A 191 8.91 5.09 -12.38
C VAL A 191 9.11 5.11 -13.89
N GLN A 192 10.34 4.90 -14.34
CA GLN A 192 10.67 4.86 -15.76
C GLN A 192 9.95 3.70 -16.46
N GLY A 193 9.30 3.98 -17.58
CA GLY A 193 8.58 2.98 -18.38
C GLY A 193 7.24 2.52 -17.79
N PHE A 194 6.75 3.18 -16.73
CA PHE A 194 5.44 2.93 -16.16
C PHE A 194 4.58 4.19 -16.23
N GLU A 195 3.55 4.15 -17.06
CA GLU A 195 2.65 5.28 -17.35
C GLU A 195 1.70 5.55 -16.17
N CYS A 196 2.16 6.30 -15.17
CA CYS A 196 1.37 6.71 -14.02
C CYS A 196 1.74 8.11 -13.54
N GLN A 197 0.72 8.95 -13.35
CA GLN A 197 0.86 10.33 -12.89
C GLN A 197 0.24 10.57 -11.50
N ASP A 198 -0.60 9.63 -11.03
CA ASP A 198 -1.38 9.75 -9.79
C ASP A 198 -0.91 8.75 -8.74
N TRP A 199 -0.31 9.28 -7.68
CA TRP A 199 0.35 8.51 -6.64
C TRP A 199 -0.27 8.77 -5.27
N LEU A 200 -0.33 7.71 -4.49
CA LEU A 200 -0.60 7.74 -3.06
C LEU A 200 0.76 7.72 -2.35
N MET A 201 1.14 8.84 -1.75
CA MET A 201 2.42 9.03 -1.06
C MET A 201 2.24 8.81 0.45
N PHE A 202 3.01 7.88 1.00
CA PHE A 202 3.15 7.65 2.43
C PHE A 202 4.44 8.31 2.92
N GLU A 203 4.36 9.03 4.04
CA GLU A 203 5.49 9.74 4.64
C GLU A 203 6.07 9.00 5.84
N ASP A 204 7.32 9.33 6.14
CA ASP A 204 8.12 8.83 7.26
C ASP A 204 8.12 7.29 7.33
N VAL A 205 8.19 6.63 6.17
CA VAL A 205 8.24 5.17 6.06
C VAL A 205 9.71 4.73 6.07
N PRO A 206 10.21 4.07 7.14
CA PRO A 206 11.59 3.64 7.21
C PRO A 206 11.95 2.66 6.08
N PRO A 207 13.20 2.66 5.57
CA PRO A 207 13.58 1.81 4.43
C PRO A 207 13.30 0.33 4.66
N GLN A 208 13.53 -0.16 5.87
CA GLN A 208 13.29 -1.55 6.25
C GLN A 208 11.81 -1.94 6.13
N ILE A 209 10.90 -1.05 6.51
CA ILE A 209 9.46 -1.28 6.39
C ILE A 209 9.02 -1.15 4.93
N ALA A 210 9.52 -0.15 4.20
CA ALA A 210 9.20 0.02 2.78
C ALA A 210 9.57 -1.23 1.97
N VAL A 211 10.80 -1.73 2.14
CA VAL A 211 11.27 -2.94 1.48
C VAL A 211 10.45 -4.17 1.89
N ALA A 212 10.23 -4.38 3.20
CA ALA A 212 9.45 -5.52 3.68
C ALA A 212 8.01 -5.49 3.16
N ALA A 213 7.35 -4.33 3.18
CA ALA A 213 5.98 -4.15 2.73
C ALA A 213 5.83 -4.40 1.22
N LEU A 214 6.74 -3.85 0.41
CA LEU A 214 6.71 -4.03 -1.04
C LEU A 214 7.07 -5.46 -1.46
N ALA A 215 7.98 -6.11 -0.73
CA ALA A 215 8.27 -7.52 -0.94
C ALA A 215 7.02 -8.41 -0.75
N LYS A 216 6.10 -8.05 0.18
CA LYS A 216 4.82 -8.76 0.34
C LYS A 216 3.99 -8.78 -0.93
N VAL A 217 4.10 -7.76 -1.78
CA VAL A 217 3.35 -7.67 -3.04
C VAL A 217 4.21 -7.95 -4.27
N GLY A 218 5.40 -8.54 -4.09
CA GLY A 218 6.31 -8.87 -5.18
C GLY A 218 6.83 -7.64 -5.93
N GLN A 219 7.04 -6.52 -5.23
CA GLN A 219 7.58 -5.29 -5.79
C GLN A 219 8.93 -4.95 -5.17
N SER A 220 9.82 -4.44 -6.02
CA SER A 220 11.03 -3.72 -5.63
C SER A 220 10.88 -2.29 -6.12
N PRO A 221 10.88 -1.27 -5.25
CA PRO A 221 10.57 0.10 -5.66
C PRO A 221 11.66 0.66 -6.58
N ALA A 222 11.24 1.48 -7.54
CA ALA A 222 12.17 2.35 -8.24
C ALA A 222 12.71 3.41 -7.28
N ARG A 223 13.98 3.77 -7.42
CA ARG A 223 14.56 4.90 -6.71
C ARG A 223 14.12 6.20 -7.38
N ALA A 224 13.51 7.10 -6.62
CA ALA A 224 13.05 8.39 -7.11
C ALA A 224 13.28 9.47 -6.06
N GLU A 225 13.52 10.71 -6.50
CA GLU A 225 13.48 11.88 -5.63
C GLU A 225 12.03 12.39 -5.57
N ILE A 226 11.38 12.25 -4.41
CA ILE A 226 9.95 12.54 -4.24
C ILE A 226 9.81 13.86 -3.48
N LYS A 227 9.29 14.89 -4.16
CA LYS A 227 9.32 16.28 -3.66
C LYS A 227 8.41 16.56 -2.49
#